data_AF-A0A2H1GBY0-F1
#
_entry.id   AF-A0A2H1GBY0-F1
#
_cell.length_a   1.000
_cell.length_b   1.000
_cell.length_c   1.000
_cell.angle_alpha   90.00
_cell.angle_beta   90.00
_cell.angle_gamma   90.00
#
_symmetry.space_group_name_H-M   'P 1'
#
loop_
_entity.id
_entity.type
_entity.pdbx_description
1 polymer ?
#
loop_
_entity_poly.entity_id
_entity_poly.type
_entity_poly.pdbx_seq_one_letter_code
_entity_poly.pdbx_strand_id
1 'polypeptide(L)'
;MIPRAVFSRVLRQSTIPRRTIRTLTRPRRVAASSTRFASHVPFQTARWLSSKSIADEKIEEITELYATAQDEFEIAMEETEKVSVYAEEDRKAAREELTKLQEAYKACVDGTDEQLAEEVKRRVGQRIRELEQGVNAMEELAMNQD
;
A
#
# COMPACT_ATOMS: atom_id res chain seq x y z
N MET A 1 18.33 -12.53 -47.27
CA MET A 1 18.42 -11.24 -47.98
C MET A 1 17.14 -10.46 -47.69
N ILE A 2 17.25 -9.38 -46.93
CA ILE A 2 16.12 -8.56 -46.45
C ILE A 2 15.90 -7.41 -47.45
N PRO A 3 14.71 -7.24 -48.07
CA PRO A 3 14.45 -6.08 -48.89
C PRO A 3 13.96 -4.88 -48.06
N ARG A 4 14.57 -3.73 -48.38
CA ARG A 4 14.32 -2.38 -47.85
C ARG A 4 12.92 -1.88 -48.25
N ALA A 5 12.29 -1.10 -47.38
CA ALA A 5 11.27 -0.14 -47.80
C ALA A 5 11.36 1.14 -46.97
N VAL A 6 11.87 2.19 -47.62
CA VAL A 6 11.83 3.58 -47.18
C VAL A 6 10.45 4.10 -47.56
N PHE A 7 9.65 4.56 -46.60
CA PHE A 7 8.40 5.25 -46.87
C PHE A 7 8.46 6.69 -46.36
N SER A 8 8.52 7.58 -47.35
CA SER A 8 8.36 9.02 -47.31
C SER A 8 6.99 9.42 -46.76
N ARG A 9 6.96 10.21 -45.68
CA ARG A 9 5.73 10.85 -45.20
C ARG A 9 5.54 12.19 -45.89
N VAL A 10 4.50 12.25 -46.72
CA VAL A 10 4.02 13.43 -47.45
C VAL A 10 3.35 14.41 -46.46
N LEU A 11 3.79 15.66 -46.46
CA LEU A 11 3.13 16.79 -45.80
C LEU A 11 1.86 17.16 -46.58
N ARG A 12 0.68 16.95 -45.99
CA ARG A 12 -0.58 17.49 -46.51
C ARG A 12 -0.82 18.88 -45.94
N GLN A 13 -0.76 19.86 -46.83
CA GLN A 13 -1.20 21.22 -46.64
C GLN A 13 -2.71 21.29 -46.88
N SER A 14 -3.48 21.81 -45.92
CA SER A 14 -4.89 22.14 -46.15
C SER A 14 -5.17 23.59 -45.78
N THR A 15 -5.78 24.27 -46.72
CA THR A 15 -6.11 25.69 -46.80
C THR A 15 -7.17 26.11 -45.77
N ILE A 16 -7.02 27.32 -45.23
CA ILE A 16 -7.92 27.94 -44.25
C ILE A 16 -9.07 28.64 -45.00
N PRO A 17 -10.35 28.34 -44.74
CA PRO A 17 -11.44 29.16 -45.23
C PRO A 17 -11.70 30.36 -44.31
N ARG A 18 -11.62 31.57 -44.89
CA ARG A 18 -12.10 32.84 -44.32
C ARG A 18 -13.62 32.76 -44.09
N ARG A 19 -14.07 33.04 -42.86
CA ARG A 19 -15.47 33.42 -42.58
C ARG A 19 -15.50 34.75 -41.84
N THR A 20 -16.19 35.70 -42.44
CA THR A 20 -16.47 37.04 -41.93
C THR A 20 -17.50 36.97 -40.81
N ILE A 21 -17.17 37.53 -39.64
CA ILE A 21 -18.08 37.61 -38.49
C ILE A 21 -18.89 38.90 -38.62
N ARG A 22 -20.19 38.77 -38.87
CA ARG A 22 -21.17 39.86 -38.72
C ARG A 22 -21.52 40.00 -37.24
N THR A 23 -21.38 41.21 -36.72
CA THR A 23 -21.84 41.62 -35.39
C THR A 23 -23.36 41.73 -35.38
N LEU A 24 -24.02 40.86 -34.62
CA LEU A 24 -25.41 41.05 -34.20
C LEU A 24 -25.46 40.94 -32.68
N THR A 25 -25.59 42.09 -32.04
CA THR A 25 -25.88 42.27 -30.63
C THR A 25 -27.29 41.78 -30.33
N ARG A 26 -27.40 40.72 -29.52
CA ARG A 26 -28.65 40.36 -28.83
C ARG A 26 -28.32 40.06 -27.37
N PRO A 27 -28.85 40.82 -26.40
CA PRO A 27 -28.68 40.46 -25.01
C PRO A 27 -29.56 39.24 -24.73
N ARG A 28 -28.95 38.06 -24.68
CA ARG A 28 -29.59 36.86 -24.12
C ARG A 28 -29.47 36.98 -22.61
N ARG A 29 -30.60 37.10 -21.91
CA ARG A 29 -30.67 36.99 -20.46
C ARG A 29 -29.97 35.69 -20.06
N VAL A 30 -28.84 35.80 -19.37
CA VAL A 30 -28.21 34.67 -18.70
C VAL A 30 -29.07 34.39 -17.48
N ALA A 31 -30.04 33.49 -17.61
CA ALA A 31 -30.52 32.79 -16.43
C ALA A 31 -29.29 32.08 -15.86
N ALA A 32 -28.93 32.38 -14.61
CA ALA A 32 -27.92 31.63 -13.88
C ALA A 32 -28.39 30.17 -13.84
N SER A 33 -27.96 29.36 -14.80
CA SER A 33 -28.07 27.91 -14.70
C SER A 33 -27.10 27.52 -13.59
N SER A 34 -27.63 27.43 -12.38
CA SER A 34 -26.98 26.69 -11.31
C SER A 34 -26.92 25.24 -11.77
N THR A 35 -25.87 24.91 -12.52
CA THR A 35 -25.45 23.53 -12.71
C THR A 35 -24.94 23.06 -11.36
N ARG A 36 -25.86 22.65 -10.48
CA ARG A 36 -25.53 21.77 -9.38
C ARG A 36 -25.14 20.44 -10.01
N PHE A 37 -23.89 20.33 -10.44
CA PHE A 37 -23.28 19.04 -10.73
C PHE A 37 -23.21 18.32 -9.39
N ALA A 38 -24.24 17.55 -9.07
CA ALA A 38 -24.18 16.59 -7.99
C ALA A 38 -23.24 15.47 -8.44
N SER A 39 -21.94 15.64 -8.15
CA SER A 39 -20.92 14.60 -8.23
C SER A 39 -21.20 13.55 -7.14
N HIS A 40 -22.32 12.83 -7.29
CA HIS A 40 -22.64 11.70 -6.45
C HIS A 40 -21.87 10.51 -7.01
N VAL A 41 -20.65 10.33 -6.53
CA VAL A 41 -19.98 9.03 -6.68
C VAL A 41 -20.90 8.03 -5.98
N PRO A 42 -21.29 6.91 -6.61
CA PRO A 42 -22.13 5.91 -5.97
C PRO A 42 -21.59 5.56 -4.58
N PHE A 43 -22.45 5.52 -3.56
CA PHE A 43 -22.02 5.25 -2.19
C PHE A 43 -21.18 3.95 -2.06
N GLN A 44 -21.47 2.96 -2.92
CA GLN A 44 -20.72 1.70 -3.03
C GLN A 44 -19.25 1.94 -3.41
N THR A 45 -18.99 2.78 -4.43
CA THR A 45 -17.63 3.05 -4.90
C THR A 45 -16.88 3.99 -3.97
N ALA A 46 -17.57 4.97 -3.37
CA ALA A 46 -16.98 5.83 -2.33
C ALA A 46 -16.57 5.01 -1.09
N ARG A 47 -17.42 4.07 -0.66
CA ARG A 47 -17.11 3.16 0.46
C ARG A 47 -15.92 2.25 0.12
N TRP A 48 -15.90 1.64 -1.06
CA TRP A 48 -14.79 0.76 -1.47
C TRP A 48 -13.44 1.50 -1.52
N LEU A 49 -13.41 2.72 -2.09
CA LEU A 49 -12.19 3.53 -2.10
C LEU A 49 -11.72 3.91 -0.69
N SER A 50 -12.66 4.21 0.22
CA SER A 50 -12.36 4.51 1.62
C SER A 50 -11.86 3.28 2.39
N SER A 51 -12.49 2.12 2.22
CA SER A 51 -12.04 0.86 2.82
C SER A 51 -10.68 0.41 2.27
N LYS A 52 -10.37 0.78 1.02
CA LYS A 52 -9.06 0.54 0.44
C LYS A 52 -7.99 1.49 0.98
N SER A 53 -8.28 2.79 1.13
CA SER A 53 -7.32 3.73 1.71
C SER A 53 -6.98 3.37 3.15
N ILE A 54 -7.98 3.02 3.98
CA ILE A 54 -7.74 2.59 5.37
C ILE A 54 -6.97 1.26 5.43
N ALA A 55 -7.20 0.33 4.49
CA ALA A 55 -6.43 -0.90 4.40
C ALA A 55 -4.97 -0.62 4.03
N ASP A 56 -4.74 0.26 3.07
CA ASP A 56 -3.39 0.62 2.65
C ASP A 56 -2.63 1.32 3.80
N GLU A 57 -3.27 2.24 4.54
CA GLU A 57 -2.71 2.87 5.75
C GLU A 57 -2.32 1.84 6.82
N LYS A 58 -3.22 0.90 7.14
CA LYS A 58 -2.94 -0.14 8.15
C LYS A 58 -1.87 -1.13 7.72
N ILE A 59 -1.79 -1.42 6.42
CA ILE A 59 -0.75 -2.29 5.87
C ILE A 59 0.61 -1.61 5.94
N GLU A 60 0.68 -0.30 5.74
CA GLU A 60 1.92 0.48 5.91
C GLU A 60 2.40 0.42 7.37
N GLU A 61 1.51 0.73 8.34
CA GLU A 61 1.81 0.63 9.78
C GLU A 61 2.34 -0.77 10.17
N ILE A 62 1.66 -1.83 9.73
CA ILE A 62 2.11 -3.22 10.00
C ILE A 62 3.45 -3.53 9.32
N THR A 63 3.69 -2.98 8.13
CA THR A 63 4.95 -3.22 7.41
C THR A 63 6.12 -2.50 8.07
N GLU A 64 5.91 -1.31 8.63
CA GLU A 64 6.91 -0.60 9.45
C GLU A 64 7.25 -1.39 10.72
N LEU A 65 6.23 -1.83 11.47
CA LEU A 65 6.43 -2.67 12.67
C LEU A 65 7.14 -3.98 12.33
N TYR A 66 6.82 -4.57 11.18
CA TYR A 66 7.49 -5.78 10.71
C TYR A 66 8.97 -5.54 10.42
N ALA A 67 9.34 -4.42 9.81
CA ALA A 67 10.73 -4.09 9.55
C ALA A 67 11.52 -3.94 10.86
N THR A 68 10.97 -3.22 11.84
CA THR A 68 11.61 -3.10 13.16
C THR A 68 11.73 -4.45 13.86
N ALA A 69 10.66 -5.26 13.88
CA ALA A 69 10.70 -6.58 14.51
C ALA A 69 11.69 -7.54 13.81
N GLN A 70 11.85 -7.41 12.48
CA GLN A 70 12.82 -8.18 11.73
C GLN A 70 14.26 -7.77 12.08
N ASP A 71 14.56 -6.47 12.14
CA ASP A 71 15.89 -5.97 12.50
C ASP A 71 16.30 -6.46 13.91
N GLU A 72 15.41 -6.35 14.89
CA GLU A 72 15.68 -6.84 16.26
C GLU A 72 15.83 -8.37 16.31
N PHE A 73 15.06 -9.11 15.51
CA PHE A 73 15.24 -10.55 15.38
C PHE A 73 16.60 -10.93 14.79
N GLU A 74 17.08 -10.21 13.77
CA GLU A 74 18.39 -10.44 13.17
C GLU A 74 19.53 -10.17 14.18
N ILE A 75 19.42 -9.09 14.97
CA ILE A 75 20.36 -8.80 16.06
C ILE A 75 20.34 -9.93 17.10
N ALA A 76 19.14 -10.33 17.56
CA ALA A 76 18.98 -11.38 18.55
C ALA A 76 19.53 -12.74 18.10
N MET A 77 19.35 -13.08 16.83
CA MET A 77 19.91 -14.29 16.23
C MET A 77 21.44 -14.25 16.21
N GLU A 78 22.03 -13.13 15.74
CA GLU A 78 23.48 -12.98 15.69
C GLU A 78 24.11 -13.09 17.08
N GLU A 79 23.51 -12.45 18.09
CA GLU A 79 24.01 -12.46 19.46
C GLU A 79 23.81 -13.82 20.16
N THR A 80 22.72 -14.52 19.85
CA THR A 80 22.51 -15.91 20.30
C THR A 80 23.55 -16.85 19.69
N GLU A 81 23.85 -16.74 18.40
CA GLU A 81 24.90 -17.54 17.74
C GLU A 81 26.30 -17.28 18.33
N LYS A 82 26.59 -16.05 18.77
CA LYS A 82 27.84 -15.68 19.43
C LYS A 82 27.92 -16.11 20.90
N VAL A 83 26.82 -16.59 21.49
CA VAL A 83 26.69 -16.85 22.93
C VAL A 83 27.16 -15.63 23.74
N SER A 84 26.68 -14.45 23.34
CA SER A 84 27.06 -13.21 23.99
C SER A 84 26.26 -12.99 25.28
N VAL A 85 26.75 -12.09 26.14
CA VAL A 85 26.03 -11.69 27.38
C VAL A 85 24.78 -10.87 27.06
N TYR A 86 24.69 -10.28 25.87
CA TYR A 86 23.55 -9.46 25.43
C TYR A 86 22.42 -10.28 24.81
N ALA A 87 22.71 -11.53 24.43
CA ALA A 87 21.76 -12.39 23.72
C ALA A 87 20.40 -12.52 24.41
N GLU A 88 20.33 -12.55 25.75
CA GLU A 88 19.06 -12.62 26.47
C GLU A 88 18.22 -11.35 26.29
N GLU A 89 18.84 -10.18 26.42
CA GLU A 89 18.16 -8.88 26.27
C GLU A 89 17.70 -8.68 24.82
N ASP A 90 18.52 -9.06 23.84
CA ASP A 90 18.18 -8.92 22.42
C ASP A 90 17.03 -9.86 22.01
N ARG A 91 17.04 -11.12 22.49
CA ARG A 91 15.90 -12.04 22.29
C ARG A 91 14.61 -11.47 22.86
N LYS A 92 14.69 -10.83 24.02
CA LYS A 92 13.55 -10.17 24.64
C LYS A 92 13.06 -8.98 23.80
N ALA A 93 13.96 -8.15 23.27
CA ALA A 93 13.62 -7.05 22.37
C ALA A 93 12.88 -7.55 21.11
N ALA A 94 13.42 -8.59 20.45
CA ALA A 94 12.76 -9.23 19.30
C ALA A 94 11.35 -9.74 19.65
N ARG A 95 11.17 -10.31 20.84
CA ARG A 95 9.87 -10.81 21.31
C ARG A 95 8.87 -9.69 21.59
N GLU A 96 9.33 -8.59 22.18
CA GLU A 96 8.51 -7.40 22.45
C GLU A 96 8.03 -6.75 21.14
N GLU A 97 8.91 -6.55 20.16
CA GLU A 97 8.53 -5.97 18.86
C GLU A 97 7.62 -6.90 18.06
N LEU A 98 7.87 -8.22 18.06
CA LEU A 98 6.95 -9.20 17.48
C LEU A 98 5.56 -9.13 18.12
N THR A 99 5.49 -8.91 19.44
CA THR A 99 4.22 -8.77 20.14
C THR A 99 3.44 -7.54 19.67
N LYS A 100 4.11 -6.39 19.54
CA LYS A 100 3.50 -5.15 19.00
C LYS A 100 2.99 -5.36 17.57
N LEU A 101 3.77 -6.02 16.72
CA LEU A 101 3.37 -6.40 15.36
C LEU A 101 2.12 -7.29 15.35
N GLN A 102 2.09 -8.32 16.20
CA GLN A 102 0.95 -9.23 16.33
C GLN A 102 -0.30 -8.50 16.84
N GLU A 103 -0.16 -7.57 17.78
CA GLU A 103 -1.27 -6.76 18.30
C GLU A 103 -1.86 -5.86 17.20
N ALA A 104 -1.02 -5.15 16.44
CA ALA A 104 -1.46 -4.31 15.33
C ALA A 104 -2.17 -5.13 14.24
N TYR A 105 -1.64 -6.32 13.92
CA TYR A 105 -2.26 -7.23 12.97
C TYR A 105 -3.61 -7.78 13.47
N LYS A 106 -3.68 -8.24 14.73
CA LYS A 106 -4.92 -8.74 15.34
C LYS A 106 -5.99 -7.65 15.41
N ALA A 107 -5.62 -6.42 15.76
CA ALA A 107 -6.54 -5.28 15.78
C ALA A 107 -7.21 -5.03 14.42
N CYS A 108 -6.50 -5.27 13.32
CA CYS A 108 -7.05 -5.17 11.97
C CYS A 108 -7.91 -6.38 11.57
N VAL A 109 -7.49 -7.58 11.98
CA VAL A 109 -8.11 -8.85 11.59
C VAL A 109 -9.38 -9.17 12.37
N ASP A 110 -9.41 -8.85 13.65
CA ASP A 110 -10.54 -9.11 14.55
C ASP A 110 -11.54 -7.94 14.55
N GLY A 111 -11.29 -6.92 13.73
CA GLY A 111 -12.17 -5.78 13.53
C GLY A 111 -13.50 -6.13 12.85
N THR A 112 -14.42 -5.18 12.83
CA THR A 112 -15.76 -5.36 12.24
C THR A 112 -15.79 -5.25 10.71
N ASP A 113 -14.73 -4.72 10.09
CA ASP A 113 -14.63 -4.57 8.64
C ASP A 113 -13.92 -5.78 8.02
N GLU A 114 -14.71 -6.71 7.47
CA GLU A 114 -14.23 -7.94 6.85
C GLU A 114 -13.35 -7.68 5.61
N GLN A 115 -13.61 -6.61 4.85
CA GLN A 115 -12.80 -6.28 3.66
C GLN A 115 -11.40 -5.81 4.04
N LEU A 116 -11.29 -5.03 5.12
CA LEU A 116 -10.02 -4.63 5.71
C LEU A 116 -9.25 -5.86 6.21
N ALA A 117 -9.93 -6.73 6.98
CA ALA A 117 -9.33 -7.92 7.54
C ALA A 117 -8.79 -8.87 6.46
N GLU A 118 -9.54 -9.09 5.37
CA GLU A 118 -9.10 -9.93 4.25
C GLU A 118 -7.87 -9.35 3.55
N GLU A 119 -7.85 -8.04 3.30
CA GLU A 119 -6.73 -7.42 2.58
C GLU A 119 -5.44 -7.43 3.41
N VAL A 120 -5.54 -7.18 4.73
CA VAL A 120 -4.43 -7.30 5.67
C VAL A 120 -3.93 -8.75 5.73
N LYS A 121 -4.82 -9.73 5.94
CA LYS A 121 -4.45 -11.17 5.93
C LYS A 121 -3.70 -11.56 4.66
N ARG A 122 -4.18 -11.12 3.50
CA ARG A 122 -3.61 -11.46 2.19
C ARG A 122 -2.22 -10.87 1.97
N ARG A 123 -1.96 -9.64 2.42
CA ARG A 123 -0.70 -8.94 2.13
C ARG A 123 0.41 -9.20 3.15
N VAL A 124 0.08 -9.31 4.44
CA VAL A 124 1.08 -9.37 5.53
C VAL A 124 1.00 -10.63 6.37
N GLY A 125 -0.12 -11.36 6.33
CA GLY A 125 -0.37 -12.49 7.24
C GLY A 125 0.66 -13.63 7.15
N GLN A 126 1.19 -13.93 5.97
CA GLN A 126 2.22 -14.96 5.82
C GLN A 126 3.56 -14.54 6.45
N ARG A 127 4.01 -13.32 6.16
CA ARG A 127 5.29 -12.78 6.69
C ARG A 127 5.32 -12.75 8.21
N ILE A 128 4.20 -12.36 8.83
CA ILE A 128 4.08 -12.33 10.30
C ILE A 128 4.22 -13.73 10.91
N ARG A 129 3.64 -14.76 10.28
CA ARG A 129 3.77 -16.15 10.76
C ARG A 129 5.18 -16.68 10.60
N GLU A 130 5.85 -16.34 9.51
CA GLU A 130 7.25 -16.71 9.28
C GLU A 130 8.16 -16.10 10.35
N LEU A 131 7.98 -14.81 10.66
CA LEU A 131 8.72 -14.14 11.73
C LEU A 131 8.42 -14.75 13.11
N GLU A 132 7.16 -15.05 13.41
CA GLU A 132 6.78 -15.73 14.66
C GLU A 132 7.44 -17.10 14.80
N GLN A 133 7.45 -17.90 13.72
CA GLN A 133 8.15 -19.18 13.71
C GLN A 133 9.66 -19.01 13.89
N GLY A 134 10.25 -17.98 13.27
CA GLY A 134 11.66 -17.64 13.43
C GLY A 134 12.02 -17.30 14.88
N VAL A 135 11.26 -16.42 15.52
CA VAL A 135 11.46 -16.04 16.93
C VAL A 135 11.30 -17.25 17.86
N ASN A 136 10.27 -18.08 17.66
CA ASN A 136 10.09 -19.28 18.48
C ASN A 136 11.26 -20.27 18.30
N ALA A 137 11.74 -20.48 17.07
CA ALA A 137 12.88 -21.35 16.80
C ALA A 137 14.17 -20.82 17.44
N MET A 138 14.38 -19.49 17.41
CA MET A 138 15.51 -18.85 18.10
C MET A 138 15.43 -19.05 19.62
N GLU A 139 14.26 -18.89 20.23
CA GLU A 139 14.06 -19.13 21.66
C GLU A 139 14.37 -20.60 22.01
N GLU A 140 13.91 -21.55 21.20
CA GLU A 140 14.24 -22.98 21.36
C GLU A 140 15.75 -23.24 21.24
N LEU A 141 16.43 -22.61 20.28
CA LEU A 141 17.88 -22.73 20.13
C LEU A 141 18.61 -22.21 21.37
N ALA A 142 18.21 -21.06 21.90
CA ALA A 142 18.81 -20.49 23.11
C ALA A 142 18.64 -21.42 24.33
N MET A 143 17.46 -22.00 24.53
CA MET A 143 17.21 -22.95 25.62
C MET A 143 18.08 -24.21 25.56
N ASN A 144 18.61 -24.55 24.38
CA ASN A 144 19.51 -25.69 24.20
C ASN A 144 20.99 -25.33 24.33
N GLN A 145 21.33 -24.04 24.42
CA GLN A 145 22.70 -23.53 24.55
C GLN A 145 23.10 -23.16 25.98
N ASP A 146 22.11 -22.94 26.86
CA ASP A 146 22.29 -22.77 28.31
C ASP A 146 22.64 -24.10 29.03
#